data_AF-A0A0D0BMS5-F1
#
_entry.id   AF-A0A0D0BMS5-F1
#
_cell.length_a   1.000
_cell.length_b   1.000
_cell.length_c   1.000
_cell.angle_alpha   90.00
_cell.angle_beta   90.00
_cell.angle_gamma   90.00
#
_symmetry.space_group_name_H-M   'P 1'
#
loop_
_entity.id
_entity.type
_entity.pdbx_description
1 polymer ?
#
loop_
_entity_poly.entity_id
_entity_poly.type
_entity_poly.pdbx_seq_one_letter_code
_entity_poly.pdbx_strand_id
1 'polypeptide(L)'
;MVLLLCLTKRSRSSALTQLAQSLWAQFQKVLCASGGGDLDGVVRRAWHFDVICQVVDRDLPDTLLPSEMWNLGVYRKIYSRANSSEQHDRDSLAPLSTVQRFRFAVIVNEFRQNPAAPAWLWQHQISWQGNSHSPEDFDWLVDYLSDVCSNDHATASDILLLLSSMRVSCSPAKQHLYIEKLTACMGSSMPPRLRHAALRAAHNSWEALASIDVVDDADMILTNLSPAMLTAVCPQPGTTPTEDGPDCFFHGDRDLCYLELIFALAKNSVWHPHLFGDGHIDRCCSIIAKSCDIFMYSYVSKSIDDDLQPHAFYLAGIFLRTTSTEVSSSLDSITVQQWWDLMRKAWYSAFFTIDNTHCVEFLPILVEGIKKYIYIASESELDRLIRDVDDLIERLEGRGLLEQREGVTVAVKELRGIANDMLV
;
A
#
# COMPACT_ATOMS: atom_id res chain seq x y z
N MET A 1 -4.30 20.26 23.36
CA MET A 1 -3.76 20.00 24.73
C MET A 1 -2.93 18.72 24.81
N VAL A 2 -3.46 17.54 24.42
CA VAL A 2 -2.70 16.27 24.41
C VAL A 2 -1.51 16.29 23.42
N LEU A 3 -1.69 16.88 22.23
CA LEU A 3 -0.61 17.03 21.24
C LEU A 3 0.57 17.88 21.77
N LEU A 4 0.27 19.00 22.45
CA LEU A 4 1.27 19.90 23.07
C LEU A 4 2.01 19.23 24.25
N LEU A 5 1.32 18.39 25.03
CA LEU A 5 1.91 17.61 26.12
C LEU A 5 2.79 16.45 25.62
N CYS A 6 2.47 15.88 24.46
CA CYS A 6 3.32 14.86 23.83
C CYS A 6 4.60 15.45 23.21
N LEU A 7 4.54 16.66 22.63
CA LEU A 7 5.69 17.33 22.04
C LEU A 7 6.73 17.78 23.08
N THR A 8 6.27 18.20 24.26
CA THR A 8 7.15 18.63 25.38
C THR A 8 7.80 17.48 26.13
N LYS A 9 7.17 16.29 26.18
CA LYS A 9 7.74 15.10 26.85
C LYS A 9 8.82 14.36 26.03
N ARG A 10 8.83 14.51 24.70
CA ARG A 10 9.72 13.75 23.80
C ARG A 10 10.96 14.52 23.32
N SER A 11 10.97 15.84 23.45
CA SER A 11 12.07 16.68 22.95
C SER A 11 12.81 17.40 24.08
N ARG A 12 14.14 17.26 24.13
CA ARG A 12 15.02 18.04 25.02
C ARG A 12 15.35 19.43 24.49
N SER A 13 14.75 19.84 23.36
CA SER A 13 14.99 21.14 22.75
C SER A 13 14.30 22.27 23.53
N SER A 14 15.08 23.26 23.97
CA SER A 14 14.60 24.48 24.61
C SER A 14 13.65 25.29 23.72
N ALA A 15 13.81 25.21 22.40
CA ALA A 15 12.97 25.90 21.42
C ALA A 15 11.53 25.37 21.42
N LEU A 16 11.34 24.05 21.48
CA LEU A 16 10.00 23.44 21.55
C LEU A 16 9.28 23.75 22.87
N THR A 17 10.04 23.92 23.96
CA THR A 17 9.48 24.31 25.27
C THR A 17 9.06 25.78 25.26
N GLN A 18 9.86 26.66 24.67
CA GLN A 18 9.53 28.08 24.50
C GLN A 18 8.34 28.29 23.56
N LEU A 19 8.25 27.51 22.48
CA LEU A 19 7.10 27.51 21.58
C LEU A 19 5.83 27.05 22.30
N ALA A 20 5.89 25.97 23.07
CA ALA A 20 4.76 25.49 23.86
C ALA A 20 4.29 26.54 24.90
N GLN A 21 5.23 27.26 25.52
CA GLN A 21 4.93 28.36 26.44
C GLN A 21 4.34 29.58 25.73
N SER A 22 4.84 29.93 24.53
CA SER A 22 4.33 31.02 23.70
C SER A 22 2.89 30.74 23.23
N LEU A 23 2.64 29.53 22.73
CA LEU A 23 1.31 29.05 22.35
C LEU A 23 0.35 29.05 23.54
N TRP A 24 0.82 28.66 24.73
CA TRP A 24 0.03 28.70 25.97
C TRP A 24 -0.29 30.12 26.43
N ALA A 25 0.66 31.05 26.33
CA ALA A 25 0.44 32.45 26.70
C ALA A 25 -0.55 33.14 25.76
N GLN A 26 -0.51 32.84 24.45
CA GLN A 26 -1.50 33.34 23.50
C GLN A 26 -2.89 32.75 23.77
N PHE A 27 -2.96 31.45 24.08
CA PHE A 27 -4.19 30.79 24.49
C PHE A 27 -4.83 31.47 25.72
N GLN A 28 -4.05 31.77 26.77
CA GLN A 28 -4.54 32.44 27.97
C GLN A 28 -5.06 33.86 27.70
N LYS A 29 -4.36 34.64 26.85
CA LYS A 29 -4.80 35.99 26.47
C LYS A 29 -6.16 35.98 25.78
N VAL A 30 -6.38 35.01 24.90
CA VAL A 30 -7.65 34.86 24.18
C VAL A 30 -8.77 34.35 25.09
N LEU A 31 -8.45 33.42 26.00
CA LEU A 31 -9.42 32.91 26.98
C LEU A 31 -9.94 34.05 27.88
N CYS A 32 -9.06 34.95 28.32
CA CYS A 32 -9.43 36.14 29.09
C CYS A 32 -10.17 37.19 28.26
N ALA A 33 -9.85 37.37 26.98
CA ALA A 33 -10.51 38.34 26.09
C ALA A 33 -11.94 37.93 25.70
N SER A 34 -12.26 36.63 25.71
CA SER A 34 -13.59 36.10 25.37
C SER A 34 -14.68 36.30 26.42
N GLY A 35 -14.38 37.01 27.53
CA GLY A 35 -15.39 37.53 28.45
C GLY A 35 -16.35 36.51 29.06
N GLY A 36 -15.95 35.23 29.18
CA GLY A 36 -16.78 34.18 29.80
C GLY A 36 -18.10 33.89 29.07
N GLY A 37 -18.29 34.40 27.84
CA GLY A 37 -19.45 34.09 27.02
C GLY A 37 -19.30 32.74 26.33
N ASP A 38 -20.41 32.02 26.19
CA ASP A 38 -20.53 30.70 25.58
C ASP A 38 -20.29 30.73 24.06
N LEU A 39 -19.07 31.06 23.67
CA LEU A 39 -18.56 30.78 22.34
C LEU A 39 -18.43 29.27 22.22
N ASP A 40 -19.32 28.71 21.41
CA ASP A 40 -19.47 27.27 21.15
C ASP A 40 -18.09 26.61 20.94
N GLY A 41 -17.90 25.47 21.59
CA GLY A 41 -16.61 24.78 21.67
C GLY A 41 -16.05 24.42 20.29
N VAL A 42 -16.89 24.36 19.26
CA VAL A 42 -16.54 24.14 17.85
C VAL A 42 -15.81 25.35 17.26
N VAL A 43 -16.35 26.56 17.36
CA VAL A 43 -15.72 27.80 16.86
C VAL A 43 -14.38 28.02 17.54
N ARG A 44 -14.31 27.71 18.84
CA ARG A 44 -13.07 27.79 19.61
C ARG A 44 -12.02 26.79 19.11
N ARG A 45 -12.40 25.55 18.81
CA ARG A 45 -11.49 24.52 18.25
C ARG A 45 -11.03 24.84 16.83
N ALA A 46 -11.93 25.36 16.01
CA ALA A 46 -11.66 25.77 14.65
C ALA A 46 -10.62 26.89 14.58
N TRP A 47 -10.84 27.92 15.39
CA TRP A 47 -9.93 29.05 15.53
C TRP A 47 -8.57 28.64 16.14
N HIS A 48 -8.55 27.68 17.08
CA HIS A 48 -7.30 27.13 17.59
C HIS A 48 -6.47 26.40 16.53
N PHE A 49 -7.12 25.71 15.58
CA PHE A 49 -6.41 25.02 14.51
C PHE A 49 -5.78 26.01 13.52
N ASP A 50 -6.49 27.08 13.20
CA ASP A 50 -5.99 28.16 12.34
C ASP A 50 -4.79 28.89 12.97
N VAL A 51 -4.87 29.24 14.26
CA VAL A 51 -3.74 29.84 15.01
C VAL A 51 -2.54 28.89 15.09
N ILE A 52 -2.77 27.58 15.30
CA ILE A 52 -1.69 26.59 15.30
C ILE A 52 -1.04 26.49 13.90
N CYS A 53 -1.82 26.48 12.82
CA CYS A 53 -1.30 26.46 11.45
C CYS A 53 -0.47 27.72 11.16
N GLN A 54 -0.95 28.91 11.53
CA GLN A 54 -0.24 30.16 11.31
C GLN A 54 1.09 30.25 12.10
N VAL A 55 1.13 29.73 13.33
CA VAL A 55 2.37 29.67 14.12
C VAL A 55 3.34 28.63 13.55
N VAL A 56 2.84 27.49 13.06
CA VAL A 56 3.65 26.48 12.37
C VAL A 56 4.29 27.05 11.11
N ASP A 57 3.54 27.77 10.28
CA ASP A 57 4.05 28.34 9.02
C ASP A 57 5.10 29.45 9.23
N ARG A 58 4.95 30.25 10.30
CA ARG A 58 5.84 31.39 10.55
C ARG A 58 7.11 31.00 11.31
N ASP A 59 7.00 30.10 12.29
CA ASP A 59 8.01 29.94 13.33
C ASP A 59 8.67 28.54 13.34
N LEU A 60 8.18 27.55 12.55
CA LEU A 60 8.67 26.16 12.59
C LEU A 60 9.33 25.53 11.34
N PRO A 61 9.49 26.16 10.16
CA PRO A 61 9.96 25.44 8.97
C PRO A 61 11.36 24.79 9.13
N ASP A 62 12.21 25.31 10.02
CA ASP A 62 13.56 24.77 10.27
C ASP A 62 13.63 23.73 11.42
N THR A 63 12.54 23.52 12.15
CA THR A 63 12.54 22.72 13.40
C THR A 63 11.74 21.42 13.33
N LEU A 64 10.85 21.29 12.34
CA LEU A 64 10.05 20.09 12.11
C LEU A 64 10.72 19.17 11.10
N LEU A 65 10.53 17.86 11.27
CA LEU A 65 10.94 16.90 10.26
C LEU A 65 10.06 17.07 9.01
N PRO A 66 10.58 16.82 7.79
CA PRO A 66 9.79 16.96 6.55
C PRO A 66 8.47 16.19 6.56
N SER A 67 8.41 15.02 7.21
CA SER A 67 7.19 14.23 7.39
C SER A 67 6.17 14.90 8.32
N GLU A 68 6.61 15.61 9.36
CA GLU A 68 5.75 16.38 10.27
C GLU A 68 5.17 17.60 9.57
N MET A 69 5.97 18.26 8.71
CA MET A 69 5.49 19.36 7.86
C MET A 69 4.46 18.90 6.83
N TRP A 70 4.68 17.74 6.18
CA TRP A 70 3.71 17.19 5.23
C TRP A 70 2.37 16.90 5.91
N ASN A 71 2.37 16.25 7.07
CA ASN A 71 1.15 15.99 7.84
C ASN A 71 0.40 17.29 8.15
N LEU A 72 1.09 18.31 8.67
CA LEU A 72 0.49 19.62 8.97
C LEU A 72 -0.04 20.32 7.71
N GLY A 73 0.65 20.22 6.58
CA GLY A 73 0.20 20.74 5.30
C GLY A 73 -1.08 20.05 4.80
N VAL A 74 -1.15 18.72 4.91
CA VAL A 74 -2.34 17.93 4.56
C VAL A 74 -3.50 18.31 5.46
N TYR A 75 -3.30 18.41 6.78
CA TYR A 75 -4.35 18.90 7.68
C TYR A 75 -4.81 20.29 7.32
N ARG A 76 -3.89 21.22 7.07
CA ARG A 76 -4.23 22.60 6.74
C ARG A 76 -5.05 22.67 5.46
N LYS A 77 -4.67 21.92 4.42
CA LYS A 77 -5.41 21.86 3.16
C LYS A 77 -6.82 21.29 3.36
N ILE A 78 -6.93 20.17 4.07
CA ILE A 78 -8.21 19.53 4.40
C ILE A 78 -9.09 20.48 5.24
N TYR A 79 -8.52 21.05 6.29
CA TYR A 79 -9.20 21.89 7.26
C TYR A 79 -9.66 23.23 6.66
N SER A 80 -8.77 23.93 5.94
CA SER A 80 -9.09 25.21 5.30
C SER A 80 -10.19 25.07 4.24
N ARG A 81 -10.22 23.94 3.52
CA ARG A 81 -11.22 23.69 2.50
C ARG A 81 -12.57 23.25 3.07
N ALA A 82 -12.58 22.39 4.10
CA ALA A 82 -13.79 22.08 4.86
C ALA A 82 -14.46 23.36 5.39
N ASN A 83 -13.67 24.28 5.95
CA ASN A 83 -14.15 25.57 6.43
C ASN A 83 -14.63 26.51 5.30
N SER A 84 -14.08 26.41 4.08
CA SER A 84 -14.53 27.21 2.93
C SER A 84 -15.81 26.68 2.28
N SER A 85 -16.03 25.36 2.31
CA SER A 85 -17.26 24.70 1.85
C SER A 85 -18.46 25.08 2.72
N GLU A 86 -18.25 25.22 4.03
CA GLU A 86 -19.28 25.59 5.02
C GLU A 86 -19.76 27.05 4.89
N GLN A 87 -18.99 27.91 4.21
CA GLN A 87 -19.37 29.32 4.03
C GLN A 87 -20.60 29.49 3.10
N HIS A 88 -20.97 28.43 2.37
CA HIS A 88 -22.18 28.35 1.56
C HIS A 88 -23.37 27.65 2.26
N ASP A 89 -23.19 27.02 3.42
CA ASP A 89 -24.24 26.24 4.09
C ASP A 89 -24.20 26.47 5.61
N ARG A 90 -24.72 27.62 6.04
CA ARG A 90 -24.51 28.20 7.39
C ARG A 90 -25.23 27.49 8.54
N ASP A 91 -26.06 26.48 8.26
CA ASP A 91 -27.03 25.95 9.23
C ASP A 91 -26.76 24.51 9.70
N SER A 92 -25.66 23.85 9.29
CA SER A 92 -25.31 22.49 9.74
C SER A 92 -23.89 22.40 10.32
N LEU A 93 -23.75 22.63 11.63
CA LEU A 93 -22.49 22.51 12.38
C LEU A 93 -22.22 21.09 12.92
N ALA A 94 -23.05 20.10 12.54
CA ALA A 94 -22.86 18.70 12.92
C ALA A 94 -21.49 18.08 12.52
N PRO A 95 -20.89 18.40 11.34
CA PRO A 95 -19.63 17.79 10.90
C PRO A 95 -18.42 18.13 11.77
N LEU A 96 -18.41 19.29 12.44
CA LEU A 96 -17.27 19.76 13.25
C LEU A 96 -17.16 19.11 14.64
N SER A 97 -18.21 18.41 15.09
CA SER A 97 -18.15 17.61 16.33
C SER A 97 -17.29 16.36 16.16
N THR A 98 -17.02 15.96 14.92
CA THR A 98 -16.26 14.77 14.52
C THR A 98 -14.85 15.10 14.05
N VAL A 99 -14.23 16.20 14.54
CA VAL A 99 -12.79 16.44 14.31
C VAL A 99 -11.99 15.39 15.09
N GLN A 100 -11.81 14.25 14.44
CA GLN A 100 -11.15 13.06 14.97
C GLN A 100 -9.67 13.34 15.26
N ARG A 101 -9.14 12.67 16.28
CA ARG A 101 -7.73 12.80 16.67
C ARG A 101 -6.89 11.89 15.80
N PHE A 102 -6.29 12.46 14.77
CA PHE A 102 -5.31 11.77 13.97
C PHE A 102 -3.97 11.67 14.71
N ARG A 103 -3.28 10.53 14.55
CA ARG A 103 -1.91 10.36 15.03
C ARG A 103 -1.12 9.60 13.98
N PHE A 104 -0.12 10.24 13.37
CA PHE A 104 0.79 9.58 12.44
C PHE A 104 1.85 8.87 13.24
N ALA A 105 1.85 7.54 13.18
CA ALA A 105 3.06 6.79 13.44
C ALA A 105 3.82 6.73 12.10
N VAL A 106 4.79 7.61 11.90
CA VAL A 106 5.76 7.36 10.83
C VAL A 106 6.64 6.22 11.34
N ILE A 107 6.51 5.03 10.74
CA ILE A 107 7.47 3.95 10.93
C ILE A 107 8.73 4.38 10.17
N VAL A 108 9.50 5.27 10.77
CA VAL A 108 10.75 5.77 10.20
C VAL A 108 11.76 4.63 10.31
N ASN A 109 12.03 3.93 9.21
CA ASN A 109 13.41 3.50 8.95
C ASN A 109 14.23 4.79 8.86
N GLU A 110 15.39 4.85 9.52
CA GLU A 110 16.17 6.04 9.91
C GLU A 110 16.51 7.09 8.81
N PHE A 111 16.02 6.94 7.58
CA PHE A 111 16.25 7.82 6.47
C PHE A 111 15.33 9.04 6.47
N ARG A 112 15.93 10.22 6.64
CA ARG A 112 15.32 11.52 6.34
C ARG A 112 15.07 11.66 4.83
N GLN A 113 14.04 11.02 4.31
CA GLN A 113 13.65 11.18 2.90
C GLN A 113 12.73 12.38 2.70
N ASN A 114 12.89 13.06 1.57
CA ASN A 114 12.02 14.14 1.13
C ASN A 114 10.61 13.56 0.84
N PRO A 115 9.51 14.10 1.41
CA PRO A 115 8.14 13.67 1.12
C PRO A 115 7.73 13.79 -0.35
N ALA A 116 8.45 14.61 -1.12
CA ALA A 116 8.28 14.73 -2.56
C ALA A 116 8.99 13.61 -3.36
N ALA A 117 9.86 12.81 -2.72
CA ALA A 117 10.56 11.72 -3.38
C ALA A 117 9.58 10.54 -3.65
N PRO A 118 9.64 9.89 -4.83
CA PRO A 118 8.77 8.77 -5.17
C PRO A 118 8.84 7.60 -4.18
N ALA A 119 10.02 7.30 -3.62
CA ALA A 119 10.21 6.24 -2.63
C ALA A 119 9.36 6.45 -1.35
N TRP A 120 9.08 7.70 -1.01
CA TRP A 120 8.23 8.06 0.12
C TRP A 120 6.81 7.49 -0.03
N LEU A 121 6.30 7.39 -1.26
CA LEU A 121 4.95 6.89 -1.53
C LEU A 121 4.73 5.47 -1.03
N TRP A 122 5.77 4.64 -0.92
CA TRP A 122 5.59 3.21 -0.67
C TRP A 122 5.89 2.79 0.76
N GLN A 123 6.81 3.49 1.43
CA GLN A 123 7.31 3.12 2.76
C GLN A 123 6.40 3.58 3.92
N HIS A 124 5.45 4.48 3.68
CA HIS A 124 4.70 5.14 4.75
C HIS A 124 3.38 4.44 5.06
N GLN A 125 3.25 3.83 6.24
CA GLN A 125 1.95 3.40 6.75
C GLN A 125 1.44 4.42 7.78
N ILE A 126 0.22 4.93 7.60
CA ILE A 126 -0.46 5.78 8.58
C ILE A 126 -1.44 4.89 9.34
N SER A 127 -1.14 4.59 10.60
CA SER A 127 -2.08 3.88 11.47
C SER A 127 -2.98 4.83 12.23
N TRP A 128 -4.23 4.41 12.44
CA TRP A 128 -5.23 5.15 13.21
C TRP A 128 -5.32 4.63 14.64
N GLN A 129 -5.54 5.54 15.59
CA GLN A 129 -5.70 5.18 17.00
C GLN A 129 -7.20 5.12 17.34
N GLY A 130 -7.76 3.91 17.32
CA GLY A 130 -9.17 3.65 17.64
C GLY A 130 -9.80 2.73 16.59
N ASN A 131 -10.55 1.71 17.03
CA ASN A 131 -11.10 0.67 16.14
C ASN A 131 -12.53 0.98 15.68
N SER A 132 -12.97 2.24 15.72
CA SER A 132 -14.40 2.58 15.59
C SER A 132 -14.65 3.65 14.52
N HIS A 133 -14.05 3.47 13.34
CA HIS A 133 -14.39 4.27 12.17
C HIS A 133 -15.20 3.41 11.23
N SER A 134 -16.32 3.97 10.77
CA SER A 134 -17.10 3.33 9.72
C SER A 134 -16.62 3.86 8.36
N PRO A 135 -16.78 3.10 7.27
CA PRO A 135 -16.45 3.56 5.91
C PRO A 135 -17.01 4.94 5.55
N GLU A 136 -18.19 5.28 6.06
CA GLU A 136 -18.92 6.53 5.82
C GLU A 136 -18.18 7.78 6.36
N ASP A 137 -17.34 7.63 7.40
CA ASP A 137 -16.52 8.72 7.94
C ASP A 137 -15.54 9.29 6.89
N PHE A 138 -15.29 8.55 5.81
CA PHE A 138 -14.32 8.88 4.76
C PHE A 138 -14.95 9.22 3.42
N ASP A 139 -16.28 9.18 3.30
CA ASP A 139 -16.99 9.46 2.05
C ASP A 139 -16.70 10.89 1.55
N TRP A 140 -16.54 11.85 2.46
CA TRP A 140 -16.20 13.22 2.11
C TRP A 140 -14.82 13.34 1.44
N LEU A 141 -13.87 12.43 1.70
CA LEU A 141 -12.57 12.42 1.01
C LEU A 141 -12.74 11.97 -0.44
N VAL A 142 -13.66 11.06 -0.71
CA VAL A 142 -13.97 10.61 -2.08
C VAL A 142 -14.67 11.72 -2.86
N ASP A 143 -15.60 12.41 -2.21
CA ASP A 143 -16.25 13.59 -2.79
C ASP A 143 -15.22 14.69 -3.08
N TYR A 144 -14.35 14.97 -2.11
CA TYR A 144 -13.31 15.97 -2.29
C TYR A 144 -12.28 15.58 -3.36
N LEU A 145 -11.93 14.29 -3.46
CA LEU A 145 -11.08 13.77 -4.52
C LEU A 145 -11.66 14.08 -5.90
N SER A 146 -12.99 13.98 -6.04
CA SER A 146 -13.68 14.27 -7.30
C SER A 146 -13.53 15.73 -7.74
N ASP A 147 -13.47 16.67 -6.79
CA ASP A 147 -13.29 18.09 -7.07
C ASP A 147 -11.84 18.44 -7.48
N VAL A 148 -10.86 17.72 -6.92
CA VAL A 148 -9.45 18.07 -7.09
C VAL A 148 -8.72 17.25 -8.15
N CYS A 149 -9.22 16.08 -8.55
CA CYS A 149 -8.50 15.15 -9.42
C CYS A 149 -8.10 15.74 -10.78
N SER A 150 -8.82 16.76 -11.26
CA SER A 150 -8.56 17.39 -12.56
C SER A 150 -7.69 18.66 -12.48
N ASN A 151 -7.56 19.26 -11.29
CA ASN A 151 -7.02 20.62 -11.14
C ASN A 151 -5.86 20.73 -10.13
N ASP A 152 -5.79 19.82 -9.16
CA ASP A 152 -4.75 19.80 -8.12
C ASP A 152 -4.29 18.36 -7.86
N HIS A 153 -3.47 17.85 -8.79
CA HIS A 153 -2.93 16.49 -8.73
C HIS A 153 -2.12 16.23 -7.46
N ALA A 154 -1.49 17.27 -6.88
CA ALA A 154 -0.73 17.12 -5.65
C ALA A 154 -1.64 16.79 -4.47
N THR A 155 -2.73 17.55 -4.31
CA THR A 155 -3.74 17.30 -3.27
C THR A 155 -4.50 16.01 -3.52
N ALA A 156 -4.85 15.69 -4.78
CA ALA A 156 -5.44 14.40 -5.13
C ALA A 156 -4.55 13.22 -4.72
N SER A 157 -3.24 13.33 -4.97
CA SER A 157 -2.27 12.31 -4.54
C SER A 157 -2.24 12.18 -3.02
N ASP A 158 -2.24 13.30 -2.28
CA ASP A 158 -2.22 13.29 -0.82
C ASP A 158 -3.49 12.63 -0.24
N ILE A 159 -4.66 12.88 -0.84
CA ILE A 159 -5.93 12.23 -0.46
C ILE A 159 -5.87 10.73 -0.68
N LEU A 160 -5.39 10.28 -1.85
CA LEU A 160 -5.27 8.86 -2.17
C LEU A 160 -4.28 8.15 -1.24
N LEU A 161 -3.17 8.80 -0.90
CA LEU A 161 -2.21 8.28 0.08
C LEU A 161 -2.83 8.16 1.47
N LEU A 162 -3.62 9.17 1.88
CA LEU A 162 -4.36 9.12 3.12
C LEU A 162 -5.33 7.94 3.12
N LEU A 163 -6.24 7.86 2.15
CA LEU A 163 -7.21 6.77 1.95
C LEU A 163 -6.52 5.40 1.97
N SER A 164 -5.44 5.26 1.20
CA SER A 164 -4.65 4.03 1.19
C SER A 164 -4.18 3.67 2.60
N SER A 165 -3.61 4.60 3.32
CA SER A 165 -2.95 4.29 4.60
C SER A 165 -3.96 3.88 5.68
N MET A 166 -5.19 4.36 5.60
CA MET A 166 -6.22 4.01 6.58
C MET A 166 -6.68 2.56 6.47
N ARG A 167 -6.43 1.90 5.32
CA ARG A 167 -7.01 0.59 4.99
C ARG A 167 -8.54 0.57 5.13
N VAL A 168 -9.18 1.73 4.98
CA VAL A 168 -10.63 1.86 5.04
C VAL A 168 -11.14 2.00 3.62
N SER A 169 -12.10 1.16 3.26
CA SER A 169 -12.90 1.36 2.05
C SER A 169 -13.87 2.53 2.28
N CYS A 170 -14.27 3.21 1.21
CA CYS A 170 -15.43 4.10 1.29
C CYS A 170 -16.72 3.28 1.54
N SER A 171 -17.81 3.97 1.88
CA SER A 171 -19.10 3.30 2.02
C SER A 171 -19.52 2.60 0.71
N PRO A 172 -20.38 1.57 0.77
CA PRO A 172 -20.91 0.94 -0.45
C PRO A 172 -21.54 1.94 -1.42
N ALA A 173 -22.13 3.02 -0.90
CA ALA A 173 -22.74 4.08 -1.70
C ALA A 173 -21.72 4.91 -2.50
N LYS A 174 -20.47 4.99 -2.04
CA LYS A 174 -19.38 5.74 -2.70
C LYS A 174 -18.41 4.84 -3.46
N GLN A 175 -18.53 3.52 -3.38
CA GLN A 175 -17.59 2.57 -3.98
C GLN A 175 -17.42 2.77 -5.49
N HIS A 176 -18.53 2.92 -6.22
CA HIS A 176 -18.49 3.16 -7.66
C HIS A 176 -17.71 4.45 -7.99
N LEU A 177 -18.04 5.56 -7.32
CA LEU A 177 -17.38 6.85 -7.51
C LEU A 177 -15.88 6.75 -7.19
N TYR A 178 -15.53 6.08 -6.09
CA TYR A 178 -14.14 5.89 -5.70
C TYR A 178 -13.34 5.13 -6.76
N ILE A 179 -13.89 4.02 -7.28
CA ILE A 179 -13.24 3.23 -8.33
C ILE A 179 -13.09 4.04 -9.63
N GLU A 180 -14.10 4.81 -10.01
CA GLU A 180 -14.03 5.72 -11.16
C GLU A 180 -12.88 6.72 -10.99
N LYS A 181 -12.73 7.33 -9.79
CA LYS A 181 -11.64 8.27 -9.52
C LYS A 181 -10.28 7.60 -9.46
N LEU A 182 -10.16 6.40 -8.92
CA LEU A 182 -8.92 5.61 -8.98
C LEU A 182 -8.49 5.37 -10.42
N THR A 183 -9.43 4.92 -11.26
CA THR A 183 -9.21 4.65 -12.67
C THR A 183 -8.73 5.90 -13.40
N ALA A 184 -9.42 7.04 -13.22
CA ALA A 184 -9.03 8.30 -13.83
C ALA A 184 -7.64 8.77 -13.37
N CYS A 185 -7.32 8.63 -12.08
CA CYS A 185 -6.02 9.03 -11.51
C CYS A 185 -4.86 8.16 -11.97
N MET A 186 -5.11 6.91 -12.38
CA MET A 186 -4.11 6.01 -12.96
C MET A 186 -3.91 6.19 -14.49
N GLY A 187 -4.73 7.03 -15.13
CA GLY A 187 -4.68 7.27 -16.57
C GLY A 187 -3.32 7.81 -17.05
N SER A 188 -2.96 7.50 -18.30
CA SER A 188 -1.63 7.81 -18.86
C SER A 188 -1.25 9.29 -18.90
N SER A 189 -2.25 10.18 -18.96
CA SER A 189 -2.05 11.63 -18.93
C SER A 189 -1.77 12.18 -17.53
N MET A 190 -1.90 11.36 -16.48
CA MET A 190 -1.73 11.79 -15.09
C MET A 190 -0.25 11.77 -14.66
N PRO A 191 0.17 12.69 -13.78
CA PRO A 191 1.53 12.70 -13.25
C PRO A 191 1.87 11.38 -12.52
N PRO A 192 3.13 10.89 -12.58
CA PRO A 192 3.53 9.62 -11.96
C PRO A 192 3.14 9.51 -10.48
N ARG A 193 3.33 10.59 -9.71
CA ARG A 193 2.96 10.62 -8.28
C ARG A 193 1.48 10.31 -8.06
N LEU A 194 0.60 10.86 -8.89
CA LEU A 194 -0.85 10.64 -8.78
C LEU A 194 -1.23 9.21 -9.17
N ARG A 195 -0.67 8.72 -10.29
CA ARG A 195 -0.88 7.33 -10.75
C ARG A 195 -0.46 6.32 -9.70
N HIS A 196 0.72 6.51 -9.10
CA HIS A 196 1.25 5.63 -8.07
C HIS A 196 0.46 5.70 -6.76
N ALA A 197 0.03 6.91 -6.35
CA ALA A 197 -0.84 7.06 -5.19
C ALA A 197 -2.19 6.34 -5.39
N ALA A 198 -2.76 6.43 -6.59
CA ALA A 198 -3.99 5.73 -6.95
C ALA A 198 -3.80 4.21 -6.95
N LEU A 199 -2.71 3.70 -7.54
CA LEU A 199 -2.36 2.28 -7.51
C LEU A 199 -2.22 1.76 -6.07
N ARG A 200 -1.54 2.52 -5.20
CA ARG A 200 -1.40 2.18 -3.78
C ARG A 200 -2.74 2.15 -3.06
N ALA A 201 -3.62 3.10 -3.37
CA ALA A 201 -4.97 3.15 -2.83
C ALA A 201 -5.83 1.96 -3.30
N ALA A 202 -5.69 1.57 -4.57
CA ALA A 202 -6.32 0.36 -5.12
C ALA A 202 -5.81 -0.91 -4.43
N HIS A 203 -4.50 -1.05 -4.24
CA HIS A 203 -3.89 -2.15 -3.49
C HIS A 203 -4.48 -2.29 -2.08
N ASN A 204 -4.67 -1.19 -1.35
CA ASN A 204 -5.24 -1.29 0.00
C ASN A 204 -6.74 -1.62 0.01
N SER A 205 -7.42 -1.52 -1.14
CA SER A 205 -8.79 -1.98 -1.36
C SER A 205 -8.87 -3.33 -2.07
N TRP A 206 -7.75 -4.06 -2.21
CA TRP A 206 -7.65 -5.31 -2.97
C TRP A 206 -8.68 -6.38 -2.63
N GLU A 207 -9.06 -6.56 -1.36
CA GLU A 207 -10.09 -7.53 -0.95
C GLU A 207 -11.46 -7.16 -1.52
N ALA A 208 -11.84 -5.88 -1.41
CA ALA A 208 -13.08 -5.36 -1.95
C ALA A 208 -13.11 -5.41 -3.49
N LEU A 209 -11.96 -5.20 -4.14
CA LEU A 209 -11.81 -5.32 -5.60
C LEU A 209 -11.86 -6.80 -6.04
N ALA A 210 -11.20 -7.69 -5.31
CA ALA A 210 -11.19 -9.12 -5.60
C ALA A 210 -12.57 -9.76 -5.39
N SER A 211 -13.42 -9.19 -4.53
CA SER A 211 -14.80 -9.64 -4.30
C SER A 211 -15.83 -9.09 -5.29
N ILE A 212 -15.41 -8.31 -6.29
CA ILE A 212 -16.34 -7.84 -7.34
C ILE A 212 -16.79 -9.05 -8.17
N ASP A 213 -18.09 -9.35 -8.10
CA ASP A 213 -18.74 -10.39 -8.91
C ASP A 213 -19.35 -9.80 -10.19
N VAL A 214 -19.66 -10.66 -11.17
CA VAL A 214 -20.31 -10.27 -12.43
C VAL A 214 -21.75 -9.79 -12.15
N VAL A 215 -21.89 -8.49 -11.92
CA VAL A 215 -23.15 -7.75 -11.91
C VAL A 215 -23.07 -6.69 -13.02
N ASP A 216 -24.20 -6.20 -13.52
CA ASP A 216 -24.24 -5.35 -14.74
C ASP A 216 -23.27 -4.14 -14.74
N ASP A 217 -22.94 -3.57 -13.57
CA ASP A 217 -21.96 -2.46 -13.46
C ASP A 217 -20.51 -2.94 -13.27
N ALA A 218 -20.29 -4.21 -12.91
CA ALA A 218 -18.98 -4.77 -12.64
C ALA A 218 -18.14 -4.88 -13.92
N ASP A 219 -18.73 -5.28 -15.04
CA ASP A 219 -17.98 -5.46 -16.29
C ASP A 219 -17.35 -4.15 -16.78
N MET A 220 -18.09 -3.03 -16.66
CA MET A 220 -17.56 -1.70 -16.97
C MET A 220 -16.43 -1.29 -16.01
N ILE A 221 -16.58 -1.59 -14.71
CA ILE A 221 -15.54 -1.32 -13.72
C ILE A 221 -14.28 -2.11 -14.06
N LEU A 222 -14.39 -3.42 -14.31
CA LEU A 222 -13.26 -4.29 -14.62
C LEU A 222 -12.56 -3.85 -15.89
N THR A 223 -13.33 -3.59 -16.95
CA THR A 223 -12.84 -3.15 -18.27
C THR A 223 -12.03 -1.86 -18.22
N ASN A 224 -12.38 -0.93 -17.31
CA ASN A 224 -11.66 0.33 -17.19
C ASN A 224 -10.53 0.28 -16.15
N LEU A 225 -10.76 -0.38 -15.01
CA LEU A 225 -9.82 -0.41 -13.89
C LEU A 225 -8.59 -1.26 -14.22
N SER A 226 -8.77 -2.41 -14.88
CA SER A 226 -7.69 -3.34 -15.24
C SER A 226 -6.60 -2.67 -16.09
N PRO A 227 -6.91 -2.09 -17.28
CA PRO A 227 -5.92 -1.35 -18.07
C PRO A 227 -5.31 -0.15 -17.35
N ALA A 228 -6.08 0.52 -16.47
CA ALA A 228 -5.58 1.66 -15.70
C ALA A 228 -4.52 1.23 -14.68
N MET A 229 -4.72 0.11 -13.98
CA MET A 229 -3.70 -0.45 -13.08
C MET A 229 -2.41 -0.79 -13.82
N LEU A 230 -2.51 -1.38 -15.02
CA LEU A 230 -1.35 -1.66 -15.84
C LEU A 230 -0.64 -0.37 -16.29
N THR A 231 -1.41 0.63 -16.70
CA THR A 231 -0.91 1.95 -17.09
C THR A 231 -0.14 2.63 -15.95
N ALA A 232 -0.50 2.39 -14.69
CA ALA A 232 0.20 2.96 -13.53
C ALA A 232 1.59 2.37 -13.29
N VAL A 233 1.89 1.16 -13.80
CA VAL A 233 3.20 0.50 -13.61
C VAL A 233 4.04 0.39 -14.88
N CYS A 234 3.41 0.53 -16.05
CA CYS A 234 4.10 0.49 -17.32
C CYS A 234 4.70 1.86 -17.69
N PRO A 235 5.93 1.87 -18.26
CA PRO A 235 6.45 3.06 -18.93
C PRO A 235 5.47 3.57 -19.99
N GLN A 236 5.35 4.90 -20.10
CA GLN A 236 4.48 5.51 -21.09
C GLN A 236 4.96 5.18 -22.52
N PRO A 237 4.04 4.83 -23.45
CA PRO A 237 4.40 4.57 -24.84
C PRO A 237 5.17 5.73 -25.46
N GLY A 238 6.26 5.44 -26.17
CA GLY A 238 7.10 6.45 -26.82
C GLY A 238 8.02 7.24 -25.87
N THR A 239 8.02 6.91 -24.57
CA THR A 239 8.97 7.45 -23.61
C THR A 239 10.02 6.39 -23.31
N THR A 240 11.31 6.72 -23.46
CA THR A 240 12.38 5.83 -22.97
C THR A 240 12.44 5.98 -21.45
N PRO A 241 12.08 4.93 -20.67
CA PRO A 241 12.14 5.02 -19.22
C PRO A 241 13.59 5.25 -18.78
N THR A 242 13.81 6.27 -17.95
CA THR A 242 15.06 6.45 -17.24
C THR A 242 15.18 5.37 -16.17
N GLU A 243 16.36 4.77 -15.98
CA GLU A 243 16.57 3.70 -14.99
C GLU A 243 16.21 4.13 -13.56
N ASP A 244 16.46 5.38 -13.21
CA ASP A 244 16.18 5.94 -11.87
C ASP A 244 14.86 6.74 -11.79
N GLY A 245 14.04 6.68 -12.84
CA GLY A 245 12.79 7.45 -12.91
C GLY A 245 11.69 6.84 -12.04
N PRO A 246 10.67 7.62 -11.65
CA PRO A 246 9.47 7.07 -11.02
C PRO A 246 8.76 6.04 -11.92
N ASP A 247 8.85 6.23 -13.23
CA ASP A 247 8.31 5.33 -14.26
C ASP A 247 9.38 4.40 -14.85
N CYS A 248 10.43 4.09 -14.09
CA CYS A 248 11.43 3.13 -14.53
C CYS A 248 10.77 1.78 -14.80
N PHE A 249 11.43 0.96 -15.63
CA PHE A 249 10.88 -0.31 -16.06
C PHE A 249 10.59 -1.26 -14.89
N PHE A 250 11.39 -1.23 -13.83
CA PHE A 250 11.19 -2.01 -12.61
C PHE A 250 11.57 -1.17 -11.39
N HIS A 251 10.61 -0.97 -10.50
CA HIS A 251 10.74 -0.27 -9.24
C HIS A 251 10.23 -1.19 -8.13
N GLY A 252 11.14 -1.69 -7.28
CA GLY A 252 10.85 -2.72 -6.26
C GLY A 252 9.54 -2.51 -5.52
N ASP A 253 9.37 -1.37 -4.84
CA ASP A 253 8.16 -1.14 -4.02
C ASP A 253 6.86 -0.97 -4.82
N ARG A 254 6.90 -0.24 -5.95
CA ARG A 254 5.75 -0.03 -6.84
C ARG A 254 5.28 -1.35 -7.44
N ASP A 255 6.23 -2.09 -8.02
CA ASP A 255 5.93 -3.36 -8.66
C ASP A 255 5.53 -4.42 -7.62
N LEU A 256 6.04 -4.35 -6.38
CA LEU A 256 5.55 -5.21 -5.30
C LEU A 256 4.07 -4.93 -5.00
N CYS A 257 3.72 -3.66 -4.76
CA CYS A 257 2.34 -3.24 -4.49
C CYS A 257 1.38 -3.67 -5.62
N TYR A 258 1.83 -3.55 -6.87
CA TYR A 258 1.10 -4.05 -8.03
C TYR A 258 0.96 -5.57 -8.03
N LEU A 259 2.03 -6.34 -7.79
CA LEU A 259 1.98 -7.79 -7.77
C LEU A 259 1.10 -8.34 -6.64
N GLU A 260 1.13 -7.72 -5.46
CA GLU A 260 0.23 -8.05 -4.36
C GLU A 260 -1.23 -7.88 -4.77
N LEU A 261 -1.56 -6.76 -5.44
CA LEU A 261 -2.89 -6.50 -5.97
C LEU A 261 -3.28 -7.55 -7.01
N ILE A 262 -2.47 -7.78 -8.05
CA ILE A 262 -2.78 -8.77 -9.09
C ILE A 262 -2.91 -10.18 -8.51
N PHE A 263 -2.08 -10.54 -7.53
CA PHE A 263 -2.17 -11.83 -6.83
C PHE A 263 -3.50 -12.02 -6.12
N ALA A 264 -4.02 -10.98 -5.46
CA ALA A 264 -5.33 -11.01 -4.83
C ALA A 264 -6.45 -11.10 -5.86
N LEU A 265 -6.40 -10.29 -6.93
CA LEU A 265 -7.40 -10.33 -8.00
C LEU A 265 -7.45 -11.70 -8.69
N ALA A 266 -6.31 -12.34 -8.91
CA ALA A 266 -6.21 -13.67 -9.52
C ALA A 266 -6.90 -14.79 -8.70
N LYS A 267 -7.28 -14.55 -7.44
CA LYS A 267 -8.10 -15.49 -6.65
C LYS A 267 -9.52 -15.63 -7.20
N ASN A 268 -10.03 -14.58 -7.84
CA ASN A 268 -11.35 -14.56 -8.45
C ASN A 268 -11.22 -14.76 -9.97
N SER A 269 -11.85 -15.82 -10.50
CA SER A 269 -11.77 -16.17 -11.92
C SER A 269 -12.41 -15.14 -12.85
N VAL A 270 -13.28 -14.27 -12.34
CA VAL A 270 -13.86 -13.14 -13.09
C VAL A 270 -12.78 -12.18 -13.59
N TRP A 271 -11.68 -12.04 -12.83
CA TRP A 271 -10.57 -11.18 -13.23
C TRP A 271 -9.68 -11.83 -14.29
N HIS A 272 -9.69 -13.16 -14.46
CA HIS A 272 -8.75 -13.85 -15.34
C HIS A 272 -8.77 -13.34 -16.79
N PRO A 273 -9.93 -13.16 -17.46
CA PRO A 273 -9.97 -12.61 -18.82
C PRO A 273 -9.32 -11.23 -18.94
N HIS A 274 -9.44 -10.38 -17.91
CA HIS A 274 -8.83 -9.05 -17.88
C HIS A 274 -7.32 -9.12 -17.61
N LEU A 275 -6.90 -9.97 -16.67
CA LEU A 275 -5.48 -10.18 -16.39
C LEU A 275 -4.71 -10.67 -17.63
N PHE A 276 -5.34 -11.54 -18.43
CA PHE A 276 -4.78 -11.97 -19.72
C PHE A 276 -4.94 -10.92 -20.81
N GLY A 277 -6.18 -10.49 -21.06
CA GLY A 277 -6.55 -9.64 -22.20
C GLY A 277 -5.93 -8.25 -22.16
N ASP A 278 -5.74 -7.68 -20.98
CA ASP A 278 -5.18 -6.34 -20.81
C ASP A 278 -3.64 -6.36 -20.70
N GLY A 279 -3.00 -7.55 -20.68
CA GLY A 279 -1.54 -7.69 -20.70
C GLY A 279 -0.86 -7.72 -19.33
N HIS A 280 -1.60 -7.97 -18.23
CA HIS A 280 -0.98 -8.09 -16.91
C HIS A 280 -0.03 -9.28 -16.81
N ILE A 281 -0.35 -10.41 -17.46
CA ILE A 281 0.52 -11.59 -17.48
C ILE A 281 1.81 -11.32 -18.24
N ASP A 282 1.76 -10.61 -19.36
CA ASP A 282 2.96 -10.19 -20.11
C ASP A 282 3.85 -9.30 -19.25
N ARG A 283 3.23 -8.35 -18.53
CA ARG A 283 3.95 -7.50 -17.57
C ARG A 283 4.60 -8.33 -16.47
N CYS A 284 3.89 -9.29 -15.89
CA CYS A 284 4.45 -10.19 -14.88
C CYS A 284 5.62 -11.00 -15.42
N CYS A 285 5.52 -11.55 -16.65
CA CYS A 285 6.62 -12.26 -17.32
C CYS A 285 7.85 -11.36 -17.49
N SER A 286 7.63 -10.09 -17.87
CA SER A 286 8.70 -9.10 -18.03
C SER A 286 9.41 -8.75 -16.71
N ILE A 287 8.69 -8.84 -15.59
CA ILE A 287 9.27 -8.65 -14.25
C ILE A 287 10.14 -9.84 -13.86
N ILE A 288 9.78 -11.09 -14.24
CA ILE A 288 10.57 -12.29 -13.91
C ILE A 288 12.02 -12.10 -14.30
N ALA A 289 12.30 -11.66 -15.54
CA ALA A 289 13.67 -11.47 -16.03
C ALA A 289 14.48 -10.56 -15.09
N LYS A 290 13.90 -9.44 -14.67
CA LYS A 290 14.56 -8.50 -13.74
C LYS A 290 14.67 -9.04 -12.32
N SER A 291 13.59 -9.59 -11.76
CA SER A 291 13.61 -10.15 -10.40
C SER A 291 14.53 -11.36 -10.27
N CYS A 292 14.70 -12.13 -11.36
CA CYS A 292 15.51 -13.33 -11.33
C CYS A 292 17.01 -13.03 -11.48
N ASP A 293 17.37 -12.02 -12.29
CA ASP A 293 18.76 -11.63 -12.53
C ASP A 293 19.41 -10.94 -11.33
N ILE A 294 18.65 -10.16 -10.55
CA ILE A 294 19.16 -9.37 -9.41
C ILE A 294 19.84 -10.26 -8.35
N PHE A 295 19.35 -11.49 -8.16
CA PHE A 295 19.83 -12.39 -7.11
C PHE A 295 21.25 -12.95 -7.35
N MET A 296 21.74 -12.97 -8.60
CA MET A 296 23.13 -13.43 -8.88
C MET A 296 24.19 -12.43 -8.39
N TYR A 297 23.86 -11.13 -8.35
CA TYR A 297 24.80 -10.07 -7.96
C TYR A 297 24.79 -9.73 -6.47
N SER A 298 23.74 -10.13 -5.75
CA SER A 298 23.53 -9.94 -4.31
C SER A 298 24.64 -10.52 -3.41
N TYR A 299 25.25 -11.65 -3.79
CA TYR A 299 26.28 -12.29 -2.95
C TYR A 299 27.51 -11.39 -2.66
N VAL A 300 27.69 -10.30 -3.41
CA VAL A 300 28.82 -9.37 -3.25
C VAL A 300 28.44 -8.14 -2.40
N SER A 301 27.15 -7.82 -2.27
CA SER A 301 26.66 -6.69 -1.47
C SER A 301 26.17 -7.17 -0.10
N LYS A 302 26.92 -6.85 0.96
CA LYS A 302 26.67 -7.30 2.34
C LYS A 302 25.37 -6.76 3.01
N SER A 303 24.47 -6.10 2.30
CA SER A 303 23.17 -5.71 2.87
C SER A 303 22.18 -6.87 2.74
N ILE A 304 22.23 -7.78 3.71
CA ILE A 304 21.40 -8.99 3.82
C ILE A 304 19.88 -8.70 3.77
N ASP A 305 19.46 -7.45 3.95
CA ASP A 305 18.05 -7.09 4.07
C ASP A 305 17.36 -6.65 2.75
N ASP A 306 18.11 -6.27 1.69
CA ASP A 306 17.49 -5.69 0.46
C ASP A 306 17.08 -6.73 -0.61
N ASP A 307 17.61 -7.95 -0.55
CA ASP A 307 17.47 -8.96 -1.63
C ASP A 307 16.34 -9.98 -1.42
N LEU A 308 15.57 -9.83 -0.33
CA LEU A 308 14.50 -10.75 0.07
C LEU A 308 13.11 -10.28 -0.39
N GLN A 309 13.05 -9.63 -1.54
CA GLN A 309 11.79 -9.04 -1.98
C GLN A 309 10.77 -10.14 -2.37
N PRO A 310 9.52 -10.06 -1.89
CA PRO A 310 8.51 -11.10 -2.07
C PRO A 310 7.92 -11.18 -3.48
N HIS A 311 8.47 -10.46 -4.47
CA HIS A 311 7.98 -10.47 -5.86
C HIS A 311 7.87 -11.89 -6.44
N ALA A 312 8.87 -12.74 -6.19
CA ALA A 312 8.85 -14.11 -6.70
C ALA A 312 7.66 -14.91 -6.17
N PHE A 313 7.30 -14.71 -4.90
CA PHE A 313 6.13 -15.35 -4.27
C PHE A 313 4.84 -14.93 -4.99
N TYR A 314 4.63 -13.64 -5.18
CA TYR A 314 3.43 -13.13 -5.83
C TYR A 314 3.38 -13.50 -7.31
N LEU A 315 4.49 -13.44 -8.04
CA LEU A 315 4.58 -13.87 -9.43
C LEU A 315 4.21 -15.35 -9.60
N ALA A 316 4.82 -16.23 -8.80
CA ALA A 316 4.48 -17.65 -8.80
C ALA A 316 2.99 -17.86 -8.53
N GLY A 317 2.43 -17.12 -7.58
CA GLY A 317 1.02 -17.18 -7.24
C GLY A 317 0.08 -16.70 -8.34
N ILE A 318 0.42 -15.61 -9.02
CA ILE A 318 -0.34 -15.13 -10.17
C ILE A 318 -0.38 -16.19 -11.25
N PHE A 319 0.77 -16.76 -11.62
CA PHE A 319 0.78 -17.75 -12.71
C PHE A 319 0.14 -19.07 -12.32
N LEU A 320 0.39 -19.61 -11.12
CA LEU A 320 -0.23 -20.86 -10.69
C LEU A 320 -1.76 -20.75 -10.56
N ARG A 321 -2.29 -19.56 -10.23
CA ARG A 321 -3.74 -19.33 -10.18
C ARG A 321 -4.39 -19.09 -11.55
N THR A 322 -3.62 -18.62 -12.53
CA THR A 322 -4.12 -18.28 -13.87
C THR A 322 -3.84 -19.35 -14.94
N THR A 323 -2.94 -20.31 -14.68
CA THR A 323 -2.57 -21.39 -15.61
C THR A 323 -3.65 -22.45 -15.85
N SER A 324 -4.72 -22.48 -15.06
CA SER A 324 -5.81 -23.45 -15.26
C SER A 324 -6.73 -23.09 -16.43
N THR A 325 -6.65 -21.85 -16.93
CA THR A 325 -7.41 -21.38 -18.09
C THR A 325 -6.61 -21.69 -19.36
N GLU A 326 -7.20 -22.43 -20.31
CA GLU A 326 -6.59 -22.95 -21.56
C GLU A 326 -6.09 -21.88 -22.56
N VAL A 327 -5.81 -20.65 -22.10
CA VAL A 327 -5.70 -19.46 -22.95
C VAL A 327 -4.51 -18.60 -22.52
N SER A 328 -3.27 -19.03 -22.73
CA SER A 328 -2.18 -18.05 -22.91
C SER A 328 -0.91 -18.62 -23.51
N SER A 329 -0.53 -18.08 -24.67
CA SER A 329 0.78 -18.24 -25.30
C SER A 329 1.90 -17.51 -24.56
N SER A 330 1.58 -16.58 -23.64
CA SER A 330 2.60 -15.75 -22.98
C SER A 330 3.43 -16.54 -21.99
N LEU A 331 2.81 -17.49 -21.27
CA LEU A 331 3.50 -18.34 -20.31
C LEU A 331 4.40 -19.38 -20.99
N ASP A 332 4.14 -19.71 -22.26
CA ASP A 332 4.98 -20.59 -23.06
C ASP A 332 6.38 -20.01 -23.31
N SER A 333 6.54 -18.69 -23.13
CA SER A 333 7.85 -18.03 -23.20
C SER A 333 8.75 -18.31 -21.99
N ILE A 334 8.18 -18.78 -20.87
CA ILE A 334 8.92 -19.08 -19.65
C ILE A 334 9.50 -20.49 -19.77
N THR A 335 10.83 -20.59 -19.76
CA THR A 335 11.52 -21.88 -19.84
C THR A 335 11.33 -22.69 -18.56
N VAL A 336 11.50 -24.02 -18.65
CA VAL A 336 11.43 -24.92 -17.47
C VAL A 336 12.40 -24.49 -16.36
N GLN A 337 13.60 -24.02 -16.73
CA GLN A 337 14.58 -23.49 -15.77
C GLN A 337 14.07 -22.22 -15.08
N GLN A 338 13.50 -21.27 -15.82
CA GLN A 338 12.93 -20.05 -15.24
C GLN A 338 11.75 -20.35 -14.31
N TRP A 339 10.93 -21.35 -14.65
CA TRP A 339 9.89 -21.84 -13.77
C TRP A 339 10.45 -22.40 -12.47
N TRP A 340 11.47 -23.25 -12.54
CA TRP A 340 12.13 -23.78 -11.35
C TRP A 340 12.74 -22.68 -10.48
N ASP A 341 13.47 -21.74 -11.08
CA ASP A 341 14.07 -20.61 -10.37
C ASP A 341 13.01 -19.73 -9.70
N LEU A 342 11.89 -19.49 -10.37
CA LEU A 342 10.76 -18.77 -9.80
C LEU A 342 10.15 -19.51 -8.60
N MET A 343 9.89 -20.81 -8.74
CA MET A 343 9.30 -21.64 -7.66
C MET A 343 10.20 -21.71 -6.43
N ARG A 344 11.50 -21.91 -6.62
CA ARG A 344 12.50 -21.94 -5.55
C ARG A 344 12.55 -20.60 -4.81
N LYS A 345 12.57 -19.48 -5.55
CA LYS A 345 12.58 -18.14 -4.96
C LYS A 345 11.27 -17.82 -4.25
N ALA A 346 10.14 -18.18 -4.85
CA ALA A 346 8.84 -18.05 -4.23
C ALA A 346 8.77 -18.78 -2.89
N TRP A 347 9.29 -20.01 -2.82
CA TRP A 347 9.36 -20.77 -1.57
C TRP A 347 10.18 -20.07 -0.50
N TYR A 348 11.38 -19.62 -0.87
CA TYR A 348 12.24 -18.89 0.05
C TYR A 348 11.59 -17.59 0.55
N SER A 349 10.92 -16.85 -0.35
CA SER A 349 10.15 -15.64 0.00
C SER A 349 8.94 -15.93 0.87
N ALA A 350 8.36 -17.15 0.81
CA ALA A 350 7.18 -17.50 1.57
C ALA A 350 7.39 -17.30 3.08
N PHE A 351 8.60 -17.59 3.58
CA PHE A 351 8.97 -17.37 4.99
C PHE A 351 8.67 -15.94 5.48
N PHE A 352 8.80 -14.94 4.60
CA PHE A 352 8.58 -13.53 4.92
C PHE A 352 7.12 -13.10 4.72
N THR A 353 6.37 -13.79 3.87
CA THR A 353 4.97 -13.42 3.53
C THR A 353 3.94 -14.15 4.39
N ILE A 354 4.28 -15.22 5.11
CA ILE A 354 3.31 -16.05 5.85
C ILE A 354 2.58 -15.35 7.00
N ASP A 355 3.00 -14.13 7.37
CA ASP A 355 2.29 -13.32 8.35
C ASP A 355 0.97 -12.78 7.79
N ASN A 356 0.81 -12.82 6.45
CA ASN A 356 -0.43 -12.55 5.76
C ASN A 356 -1.22 -13.86 5.53
N THR A 357 -2.47 -13.92 6.03
CA THR A 357 -3.35 -15.08 5.90
C THR A 357 -3.56 -15.54 4.46
N HIS A 358 -3.70 -14.60 3.52
CA HIS A 358 -3.89 -14.90 2.09
C HIS A 358 -2.67 -15.57 1.45
N CYS A 359 -1.48 -15.29 1.97
CA CYS A 359 -0.23 -15.92 1.52
C CYS A 359 -0.13 -17.37 2.02
N VAL A 360 -0.65 -17.64 3.22
CA VAL A 360 -0.64 -19.00 3.80
C VAL A 360 -1.57 -19.93 3.04
N GLU A 361 -2.77 -19.47 2.66
CA GLU A 361 -3.71 -20.23 1.84
C GLU A 361 -3.14 -20.64 0.48
N PHE A 362 -2.12 -19.92 -0.01
CA PHE A 362 -1.48 -20.20 -1.29
C PHE A 362 -0.41 -21.30 -1.22
N LEU A 363 0.13 -21.61 -0.02
CA LEU A 363 1.23 -22.57 0.11
C LEU A 363 0.96 -23.95 -0.50
N PRO A 364 -0.24 -24.57 -0.38
CA PRO A 364 -0.51 -25.84 -1.05
C PRO A 364 -0.41 -25.75 -2.58
N ILE A 365 -0.86 -24.64 -3.17
CA ILE A 365 -0.75 -24.41 -4.62
C ILE A 365 0.72 -24.25 -5.02
N LEU A 366 1.51 -23.55 -4.20
CA LEU A 366 2.94 -23.42 -4.41
C LEU A 366 3.68 -24.76 -4.32
N VAL A 367 3.30 -25.64 -3.39
CA VAL A 367 3.84 -27.02 -3.30
C VAL A 367 3.59 -27.78 -4.60
N GLU A 368 2.36 -27.76 -5.13
CA GLU A 368 2.05 -28.41 -6.41
C GLU A 368 2.85 -27.81 -7.58
N GLY A 369 3.04 -26.49 -7.58
CA GLY A 369 3.91 -25.81 -8.53
C GLY A 369 5.36 -26.30 -8.45
N ILE A 370 5.92 -26.43 -7.26
CA ILE A 370 7.28 -26.94 -7.03
C ILE A 370 7.40 -28.39 -7.51
N LYS A 371 6.44 -29.26 -7.14
CA LYS A 371 6.40 -30.67 -7.55
C LYS A 371 6.47 -30.85 -9.07
N LYS A 372 5.89 -29.93 -9.84
CA LYS A 372 5.93 -29.96 -11.30
C LYS A 372 7.34 -29.77 -11.88
N TYR A 373 8.22 -29.02 -11.21
CA TYR A 373 9.52 -28.62 -11.75
C TYR A 373 10.72 -29.13 -10.95
N ILE A 374 10.50 -29.77 -9.79
CA ILE A 374 11.56 -30.26 -8.89
C ILE A 374 12.48 -31.32 -9.53
N TYR A 375 12.05 -32.00 -10.59
CA TYR A 375 12.85 -33.03 -11.28
C TYR A 375 14.11 -32.50 -11.99
N ILE A 376 14.24 -31.18 -12.17
CA ILE A 376 15.46 -30.55 -12.71
C ILE A 376 16.36 -29.95 -11.62
N ALA A 377 15.99 -30.09 -10.34
CA ALA A 377 16.76 -29.55 -9.23
C ALA A 377 18.10 -30.29 -9.08
N SER A 378 19.16 -29.54 -8.77
CA SER A 378 20.42 -30.12 -8.30
C SER A 378 20.33 -30.58 -6.84
N GLU A 379 21.21 -31.50 -6.44
CA GLU A 379 21.33 -31.98 -5.06
C GLU A 379 21.43 -30.82 -4.05
N SER A 380 22.27 -29.82 -4.35
CA SER A 380 22.45 -28.64 -3.50
C SER A 380 21.20 -27.76 -3.37
N GLU A 381 20.35 -27.74 -4.40
CA GLU A 381 19.09 -27.01 -4.36
C GLU A 381 18.02 -27.77 -3.58
N LEU A 382 17.98 -29.10 -3.70
CA LEU A 382 17.10 -29.97 -2.92
C LEU A 382 17.43 -29.88 -1.42
N ASP A 383 18.71 -29.94 -1.05
CA ASP A 383 19.18 -29.74 0.32
C ASP A 383 18.74 -28.38 0.89
N ARG A 384 18.86 -27.33 0.07
CA ARG A 384 18.42 -25.99 0.47
C ARG A 384 16.90 -25.94 0.65
N LEU A 385 16.14 -26.50 -0.29
CA LEU A 385 14.69 -26.57 -0.22
C LEU A 385 14.24 -27.27 1.05
N ILE A 386 14.86 -28.40 1.42
CA ILE A 386 14.51 -29.14 2.66
C ILE A 386 14.72 -28.26 3.90
N ARG A 387 15.82 -27.52 3.99
CA ARG A 387 16.06 -26.58 5.10
C ARG A 387 14.99 -25.49 5.14
N ASP A 388 14.70 -24.88 3.99
CA ASP A 388 13.70 -23.81 3.90
C ASP A 388 12.29 -24.33 4.24
N VAL A 389 11.97 -25.58 3.90
CA VAL A 389 10.72 -26.27 4.28
C VAL A 389 10.67 -26.49 5.80
N ASP A 390 11.75 -26.96 6.41
CA ASP A 390 11.82 -27.21 7.85
C ASP A 390 11.64 -25.91 8.66
N ASP A 391 12.32 -24.82 8.26
CA ASP A 391 12.17 -23.50 8.88
C ASP A 391 10.72 -22.99 8.79
N LEU A 392 10.06 -23.21 7.65
CA LEU A 392 8.67 -22.82 7.44
C LEU A 392 7.71 -23.65 8.31
N ILE A 393 7.93 -24.96 8.44
CA ILE A 393 7.13 -25.83 9.31
C ILE A 393 7.24 -25.38 10.76
N GLU A 394 8.46 -25.14 11.26
CA GLU A 394 8.68 -24.67 12.63
C GLU A 394 7.92 -23.36 12.89
N ARG A 395 7.97 -22.42 11.92
CA ARG A 395 7.25 -21.15 12.03
C ARG A 395 5.73 -21.30 11.97
N LEU A 396 5.21 -22.22 11.17
CA LEU A 396 3.77 -22.52 11.11
C LEU A 396 3.28 -23.17 12.41
N GLU A 397 4.03 -24.11 12.98
CA GLU A 397 3.70 -24.81 14.22
C GLU A 397 3.83 -23.89 15.45
N GLY A 398 4.88 -23.06 15.51
CA GLY A 398 5.14 -22.15 16.62
C GLY A 398 4.11 -21.05 16.83
N ARG A 399 3.26 -20.75 15.84
CA ARG A 399 2.25 -19.68 15.94
C ARG A 399 0.89 -20.12 16.49
N GLY A 400 0.71 -21.40 16.85
CA GLY A 400 -0.58 -21.89 17.37
C GLY A 400 -1.75 -21.76 16.37
N LEU A 401 -1.45 -21.60 15.08
CA LEU A 401 -2.44 -21.47 13.99
C LEU A 401 -2.90 -22.83 13.45
N LEU A 402 -2.69 -23.90 14.23
CA LEU A 402 -2.79 -25.30 13.80
C LEU A 402 -4.21 -25.70 13.36
N GLU A 403 -5.25 -25.26 14.06
CA GLU A 403 -6.61 -25.75 13.82
C GLU A 403 -7.21 -25.26 12.47
N GLN A 404 -6.73 -24.13 11.94
CA GLN A 404 -7.19 -23.62 10.63
C GLN A 404 -6.24 -23.94 9.48
N ARG A 405 -5.13 -24.63 9.74
CA ARG A 405 -4.01 -24.77 8.78
C ARG A 405 -3.47 -26.19 8.63
N GLU A 406 -4.17 -27.20 9.14
CA GLU A 406 -3.74 -28.59 9.04
C GLU A 406 -3.42 -29.01 7.60
N GLY A 407 -4.31 -28.67 6.64
CA GLY A 407 -4.08 -28.96 5.22
C GLY A 407 -2.84 -28.28 4.64
N VAL A 408 -2.50 -27.08 5.12
CA VAL A 408 -1.30 -26.36 4.70
C VAL A 408 -0.04 -27.05 5.24
N THR A 409 -0.02 -27.39 6.53
CA THR A 409 1.11 -28.10 7.15
C THR A 409 1.33 -29.46 6.51
N VAL A 410 0.27 -30.19 6.17
CA VAL A 410 0.35 -31.48 5.47
C VAL A 410 1.00 -31.31 4.09
N ALA A 411 0.54 -30.35 3.28
CA ALA A 411 1.14 -30.10 1.96
C ALA A 411 2.63 -29.71 2.05
N VAL A 412 2.99 -28.87 3.02
CA VAL A 412 4.40 -28.47 3.23
C VAL A 412 5.26 -29.67 3.66
N LYS A 413 4.74 -30.55 4.54
CA LYS A 413 5.42 -31.80 4.94
C LYS A 413 5.54 -32.80 3.80
N GLU A 414 4.55 -32.87 2.92
CA GLU A 414 4.62 -33.68 1.70
C GLU A 414 5.77 -33.23 0.80
N LEU A 415 5.92 -31.91 0.58
CA LEU A 415 7.04 -31.38 -0.20
C LEU A 415 8.40 -31.80 0.38
N ARG A 416 8.53 -31.77 1.71
CA ARG A 416 9.73 -32.28 2.40
C ARG A 416 10.01 -33.74 2.05
N GLY A 417 8.99 -34.60 2.08
CA GLY A 417 9.12 -36.01 1.74
C GLY A 417 9.62 -36.20 0.31
N ILE A 418 8.99 -35.52 -0.65
CA ILE A 418 9.36 -35.58 -2.07
C ILE A 418 10.79 -35.11 -2.30
N ALA A 419 11.21 -34.01 -1.67
CA ALA A 419 12.57 -33.51 -1.80
C ALA A 419 13.61 -34.50 -1.25
N ASN A 420 13.32 -35.17 -0.13
CA ASN A 420 14.20 -36.22 0.41
C ASN A 420 14.28 -37.45 -0.52
N ASP A 421 13.15 -37.88 -1.09
CA ASP A 421 13.13 -39.03 -2.00
C ASP A 421 13.94 -38.77 -3.27
N MET A 422 14.08 -37.51 -3.70
CA MET A 422 14.90 -37.14 -4.87
C MET A 422 16.40 -37.00 -4.57
N LEU A 423 16.81 -36.99 -3.31
CA LEU A 423 18.23 -36.96 -2.90
C LEU A 423 18.87 -38.36 -2.81
N VAL A 424 18.05 -39.41 -2.69
CA VAL A 424 18.48 -40.82 -2.56
C VAL A 424 18.69 -41.45 -3.93
#